data_AF-A0A7K1UID0-F1
#
_entry.id   AF-A0A7K1UID0-F1
#
_cell.length_a   1.000
_cell.length_b   1.000
_cell.length_c   1.000
_cell.angle_alpha   90.00
_cell.angle_beta   90.00
_cell.angle_gamma   90.00
#
_symmetry.space_group_name_H-M   'P 1'
#
loop_
_entity.id
_entity.type
_entity.pdbx_description
1 polymer ?
#
loop_
_entity_poly.entity_id
_entity_poly.type
_entity_poly.pdbx_seq_one_letter_code
_entity_poly.pdbx_strand_id
1 'polypeptide(L)'
;MADERMHGMSAPDLDPELMNRFRRSGAENHVTLLIGAGASTGSGLPNWRELARRLLLESSSVESGEAADLLLQHQDELLAAEAAKARLGVDWGSVVRRVLYQGPPTQTPSALHRAVVGYALSGDSEDTTLLTLNFDTLLESAFHHEGENEAKAVATDNHKESLPVYHLHGIVDRRCAPEGLALTLSDFNELIGAPDTWQLRVLKECVRKGALLIAGTSYRDPDLRHWLHEALREQPQGHEAIVLLAREAFGLSRADFATVRDALEDQWRAVGLEPVIVEEFTDAGQILRELRHIDAPSYLSPQERAQSLWAAHERSFGDLQKQYAEQLSKESGQLKQLFGAERLNLSLWLAEGDGNLVRWASQDRIYCDPTQLRRVPSGHDSPWIAGRVLGADDTRFQDLPEGGPGRWGTVLATPIRVEIRGLPYIAAAVLSVGLPGKAEDYVGVEGLWGEEILDIANDWSRRLGSADEIAECSTLDTERE
;
A
#
# COMPACT_ATOMS: atom_id res chain seq x y z
N MET A 1 1.51 -13.61 31.87
CA MET A 1 0.50 -14.02 30.89
C MET A 1 0.34 -12.88 29.89
N ALA A 2 1.35 -12.73 29.04
CA ALA A 2 1.38 -11.82 27.91
C ALA A 2 2.19 -12.57 26.84
N ASP A 3 1.52 -13.55 26.26
CA ASP A 3 1.93 -14.20 25.01
C ASP A 3 0.77 -13.93 24.04
N GLU A 4 0.50 -12.63 23.85
CA GLU A 4 -0.26 -12.18 22.70
C GLU A 4 0.66 -12.41 21.51
N ARG A 5 0.38 -13.53 20.86
CA ARG A 5 1.06 -14.06 19.69
C ARG A 5 1.42 -12.91 18.74
N MET A 6 2.71 -12.65 18.64
CA MET A 6 3.30 -11.69 17.69
C MET A 6 3.15 -12.24 16.27
N HIS A 7 1.93 -12.17 15.74
CA HIS A 7 1.63 -12.59 14.38
C HIS A 7 2.06 -11.51 13.38
N GLY A 8 2.42 -11.96 12.16
CA GLY A 8 2.40 -11.10 10.97
C GLY A 8 1.03 -10.42 10.85
N MET A 9 0.96 -9.16 10.44
CA MET A 9 -0.25 -8.73 9.73
C MET A 9 0.17 -8.32 8.33
N SER A 10 -0.61 -8.82 7.38
CA SER A 10 -0.65 -8.46 5.98
C SER A 10 -2.13 -8.27 5.62
N ALA A 11 -2.44 -7.87 4.38
CA ALA A 11 -3.83 -7.74 3.93
C ALA A 11 -4.80 -8.89 4.37
N PRO A 12 -4.44 -10.19 4.29
CA PRO A 12 -5.30 -11.29 4.76
C PRO A 12 -5.44 -11.41 6.28
N ASP A 13 -4.76 -10.57 7.06
CA ASP A 13 -4.79 -10.58 8.52
C ASP A 13 -5.58 -9.38 9.09
N LEU A 14 -6.16 -8.53 8.22
CA LEU A 14 -7.02 -7.42 8.62
C LEU A 14 -8.32 -7.96 9.25
N ASP A 15 -8.38 -7.87 10.57
CA ASP A 15 -9.42 -8.50 11.38
C ASP A 15 -10.75 -7.71 11.41
N PRO A 16 -11.85 -8.35 11.85
CA PRO A 16 -13.14 -7.69 11.95
C PRO A 16 -13.17 -6.51 12.91
N GLU A 17 -12.37 -6.52 13.98
CA GLU A 17 -12.35 -5.45 14.99
C GLU A 17 -11.76 -4.17 14.41
N LEU A 18 -10.63 -4.27 13.70
CA LEU A 18 -10.01 -3.19 12.95
C LEU A 18 -10.97 -2.64 11.90
N MET A 19 -11.58 -3.51 11.10
CA MET A 19 -12.53 -3.07 10.06
C MET A 19 -13.74 -2.37 10.70
N ASN A 20 -14.27 -2.88 11.81
CA ASN A 20 -15.40 -2.27 12.52
C ASN A 20 -15.18 -0.80 12.92
N ARG A 21 -13.93 -0.33 13.04
CA ARG A 21 -13.60 1.06 13.37
C ARG A 21 -14.02 2.05 12.28
N PHE A 22 -14.20 1.59 11.05
CA PHE A 22 -14.69 2.40 9.94
C PHE A 22 -16.22 2.44 9.85
N ARG A 23 -16.93 1.53 10.55
CA ARG A 23 -18.40 1.54 10.57
C ARG A 23 -18.90 2.68 11.43
N ARG A 24 -19.88 3.44 10.91
CA ARG A 24 -20.47 4.63 11.59
C ARG A 24 -19.43 5.71 11.89
N SER A 25 -18.38 5.77 11.07
CA SER A 25 -17.35 6.80 11.15
C SER A 25 -17.68 8.00 10.23
N GLY A 26 -18.85 7.99 9.60
CA GLY A 26 -19.26 8.93 8.57
C GLY A 26 -18.81 8.50 7.16
N ALA A 27 -18.08 7.39 7.05
CA ALA A 27 -17.62 6.84 5.78
C ALA A 27 -18.79 6.35 4.90
N GLU A 28 -19.91 5.98 5.53
CA GLU A 28 -21.16 5.62 4.87
C GLU A 28 -21.84 6.81 4.16
N ASN A 29 -21.50 8.05 4.55
CA ASN A 29 -22.07 9.27 3.98
C ASN A 29 -21.14 9.89 2.93
N HIS A 30 -19.86 10.06 3.29
CA HIS A 30 -18.86 10.67 2.42
C HIS A 30 -17.47 10.31 2.95
N VAL A 31 -16.53 10.03 2.05
CA VAL A 31 -15.13 9.78 2.42
C VAL A 31 -14.22 10.80 1.78
N THR A 32 -13.51 11.54 2.62
CA THR A 32 -12.43 12.41 2.20
C THR A 32 -11.10 11.65 2.31
N LEU A 33 -10.39 11.48 1.20
CA LEU A 33 -9.09 10.82 1.15
C LEU A 33 -7.99 11.87 1.08
N LEU A 34 -7.18 12.00 2.15
CA LEU A 34 -6.03 12.89 2.21
C LEU A 34 -4.73 12.07 2.13
N ILE A 35 -4.00 12.25 1.04
CA ILE A 35 -2.84 11.44 0.69
C ILE A 35 -1.55 12.26 0.83
N GLY A 36 -0.57 11.72 1.56
CA GLY A 36 0.75 12.34 1.76
C GLY A 36 1.86 11.77 0.87
N ALA A 37 3.08 12.27 1.09
CA ALA A 37 4.26 11.95 0.28
C ALA A 37 4.66 10.47 0.31
N GLY A 38 4.27 9.73 1.34
CA GLY A 38 4.43 8.28 1.46
C GLY A 38 3.73 7.50 0.35
N ALA A 39 2.70 8.06 -0.29
CA ALA A 39 2.10 7.42 -1.47
C ALA A 39 3.03 7.44 -2.70
N SER A 40 3.92 8.42 -2.79
CA SER A 40 4.77 8.66 -3.97
C SER A 40 6.18 8.06 -3.84
N THR A 41 6.58 7.56 -2.66
CA THR A 41 7.93 7.03 -2.41
C THR A 41 8.24 5.80 -3.28
N GLY A 42 7.30 4.87 -3.41
CA GLY A 42 7.42 3.68 -4.26
C GLY A 42 7.38 3.97 -5.76
N SER A 43 7.04 5.20 -6.15
CA SER A 43 6.92 5.62 -7.55
C SER A 43 8.21 6.20 -8.13
N GLY A 44 9.31 6.21 -7.37
CA GLY A 44 10.60 6.75 -7.80
C GLY A 44 10.74 8.26 -7.65
N LEU A 45 9.81 8.91 -6.91
CA LEU A 45 9.92 10.31 -6.52
C LEU A 45 10.71 10.46 -5.22
N PRO A 46 11.43 11.58 -5.03
CA PRO A 46 12.20 11.82 -3.82
C PRO A 46 11.27 12.01 -2.62
N ASN A 47 11.68 11.49 -1.45
CA ASN A 47 11.11 11.93 -0.19
C ASN A 47 11.56 13.37 0.15
N TRP A 48 11.02 13.93 1.23
CA TRP A 48 11.29 15.33 1.60
C TRP A 48 12.78 15.66 1.78
N ARG A 49 13.51 14.78 2.47
CA ARG A 49 14.94 14.93 2.71
C ARG A 49 15.73 14.92 1.40
N GLU A 50 15.43 13.98 0.51
CA GLU A 50 16.09 13.87 -0.79
C GLU A 50 15.73 15.06 -1.71
N LEU A 51 14.49 15.54 -1.67
CA LEU A 51 14.07 16.73 -2.42
C LEU A 51 14.85 17.97 -1.96
N ALA A 52 14.91 18.21 -0.65
CA ALA A 52 15.69 19.31 -0.07
C ALA A 52 17.18 19.19 -0.42
N ARG A 53 17.74 17.97 -0.37
CA ARG A 53 19.12 17.69 -0.78
C ARG A 53 19.39 18.07 -2.23
N ARG A 54 18.52 17.67 -3.17
CA ARG A 54 18.64 18.03 -4.59
C ARG A 54 18.50 19.54 -4.81
N LEU A 55 17.57 20.20 -4.12
CA LEU A 55 17.40 21.66 -4.19
C LEU A 55 18.65 22.42 -3.72
N LEU A 56 19.28 21.97 -2.63
CA LEU A 56 20.53 22.57 -2.14
C LEU A 56 21.66 22.48 -3.18
N LEU A 57 21.78 21.34 -3.85
CA LEU A 57 22.80 21.13 -4.89
C LEU A 57 22.52 21.97 -6.14
N GLU A 58 21.28 21.96 -6.63
CA GLU A 58 20.90 22.66 -7.88
C GLU A 58 20.86 24.18 -7.71
N SER A 59 20.64 24.67 -6.49
CA SER A 59 20.78 26.09 -6.15
C SER A 59 22.23 26.51 -5.87
N SER A 60 23.18 25.57 -5.93
CA SER A 60 24.57 25.73 -5.49
C SER A 60 24.69 26.22 -4.03
N SER A 61 23.64 26.04 -3.20
CA SER A 61 23.63 26.43 -1.78
C SER A 61 24.72 25.74 -0.98
N VAL A 62 25.10 24.54 -1.42
CA VAL A 62 26.21 23.74 -0.93
C VAL A 62 27.04 23.24 -2.12
N GLU A 63 28.32 22.94 -1.87
CA GLU A 63 29.28 22.58 -2.92
C GLU A 63 29.25 21.09 -3.29
N SER A 64 28.76 20.23 -2.39
CA SER A 64 28.76 18.77 -2.58
C SER A 64 27.59 18.09 -1.90
N GLY A 65 27.35 16.83 -2.28
CA GLY A 65 26.34 15.98 -1.65
C GLY A 65 26.60 15.79 -0.17
N GLU A 66 27.86 15.58 0.24
CA GLU A 66 28.23 15.42 1.64
C GLU A 66 27.90 16.68 2.46
N ALA A 67 28.14 17.87 1.89
CA ALA A 67 27.78 19.13 2.54
C ALA A 67 26.25 19.29 2.69
N ALA A 68 25.47 18.86 1.69
CA ALA A 68 24.01 18.82 1.78
C ALA A 68 23.55 17.88 2.89
N ASP A 69 24.13 16.68 2.96
CA ASP A 69 23.78 15.66 3.95
C ASP A 69 24.13 16.10 5.38
N LEU A 70 25.28 16.76 5.56
CA LEU A 70 25.68 17.37 6.84
C LEU A 70 24.72 18.48 7.26
N LEU A 71 24.28 19.34 6.34
CA LEU A 71 23.32 20.41 6.66
C LEU A 71 21.99 19.80 7.10
N LEU A 72 21.44 18.84 6.35
CA LEU A 72 20.17 18.18 6.62
C LEU A 72 20.21 17.24 7.83
N GLN A 73 21.40 16.86 8.31
CA GLN A 73 21.54 16.13 9.58
C GLN A 73 21.28 17.05 10.79
N HIS A 74 21.52 18.35 10.64
CA HIS A 74 21.49 19.31 11.74
C HIS A 74 20.40 20.39 11.60
N GLN A 75 19.74 20.48 10.45
CA GLN A 75 18.71 21.47 10.14
C GLN A 75 17.47 20.83 9.53
N ASP A 76 16.34 21.51 9.73
CA ASP A 76 15.05 21.13 9.16
C ASP A 76 15.04 21.32 7.64
N GLU A 77 14.39 20.40 6.93
CA GLU A 77 14.29 20.40 5.48
C GLU A 77 13.60 21.67 4.92
N LEU A 78 12.63 22.27 5.64
CA LEU A 78 11.95 23.50 5.24
C LEU A 78 12.93 24.69 5.19
N LEU A 79 13.87 24.75 6.14
CA LEU A 79 14.91 25.78 6.19
C LEU A 79 15.98 25.56 5.13
N ALA A 80 16.31 24.30 4.84
CA ALA A 80 17.19 23.99 3.72
C ALA A 80 16.59 24.46 2.38
N ALA A 81 15.28 24.27 2.19
CA ALA A 81 14.56 24.76 1.01
C ALA A 81 14.54 26.29 0.92
N GLU A 82 14.48 27.03 2.04
CA GLU A 82 14.62 28.49 2.05
C GLU A 82 15.94 28.95 1.45
N ALA A 83 17.06 28.32 1.83
CA ALA A 83 18.36 28.66 1.30
C ALA A 83 18.41 28.48 -0.23
N ALA A 84 17.82 27.39 -0.73
CA ALA A 84 17.73 27.13 -2.15
C ALA A 84 16.84 28.16 -2.88
N LYS A 85 15.66 28.47 -2.35
CA LYS A 85 14.73 29.45 -2.93
C LYS A 85 15.34 30.84 -2.99
N ALA A 86 16.03 31.27 -1.93
CA ALA A 86 16.70 32.57 -1.89
C ALA A 86 17.78 32.73 -2.97
N ARG A 87 18.49 31.64 -3.32
CA ARG A 87 19.49 31.66 -4.40
C ARG A 87 18.90 31.55 -5.79
N LEU A 88 17.86 30.72 -5.97
CA LEU A 88 17.24 30.47 -7.26
C LEU A 88 16.33 31.62 -7.72
N GLY A 89 15.69 32.33 -6.78
CA GLY A 89 14.81 33.45 -7.10
C GLY A 89 13.74 33.07 -8.12
N VAL A 90 13.76 33.73 -9.28
CA VAL A 90 12.78 33.51 -10.37
C VAL A 90 12.80 32.10 -10.95
N ASP A 91 13.93 31.39 -10.85
CA ASP A 91 14.08 30.04 -11.41
C ASP A 91 13.53 28.95 -10.49
N TRP A 92 13.12 29.30 -9.25
CA TRP A 92 12.69 28.37 -8.20
C TRP A 92 11.74 27.28 -8.69
N GLY A 93 10.59 27.65 -9.27
CA GLY A 93 9.61 26.68 -9.74
C GLY A 93 10.16 25.74 -10.83
N SER A 94 10.97 26.28 -11.76
CA SER A 94 11.55 25.48 -12.84
C SER A 94 12.56 24.44 -12.32
N VAL A 95 13.32 24.80 -11.27
CA VAL A 95 14.27 23.91 -10.61
C VAL A 95 13.53 22.88 -9.77
N VAL A 96 12.52 23.27 -8.98
CA VAL A 96 11.67 22.34 -8.21
C VAL A 96 11.10 21.25 -9.12
N ARG A 97 10.54 21.62 -10.28
CA ARG A 97 10.06 20.65 -11.28
C ARG A 97 11.16 19.71 -11.77
N ARG A 98 12.34 20.25 -12.09
CA ARG A 98 13.47 19.44 -12.58
C ARG A 98 13.93 18.44 -11.54
N VAL A 99 14.10 18.84 -10.27
CA VAL A 99 14.62 17.98 -9.21
C VAL A 99 13.63 16.91 -8.76
N LEU A 100 12.33 17.25 -8.76
CA LEU A 100 11.26 16.32 -8.42
C LEU A 100 11.26 15.15 -9.40
N TYR A 101 11.46 15.43 -10.69
CA TYR A 101 11.40 14.45 -11.78
C TYR A 101 12.77 14.00 -12.33
N GLN A 102 13.87 14.27 -11.64
CA GLN A 102 15.23 13.87 -12.06
C GLN A 102 15.45 12.33 -12.08
N GLY A 103 14.53 11.55 -11.52
CA GLY A 103 14.59 10.10 -11.44
C GLY A 103 14.27 9.37 -12.77
N PRO A 104 13.70 8.15 -12.72
CA PRO A 104 13.41 7.37 -13.93
C PRO A 104 12.52 8.15 -14.92
N PRO A 105 12.62 7.89 -16.23
CA PRO A 105 11.90 8.65 -17.24
C PRO A 105 10.37 8.56 -17.06
N THR A 106 9.87 7.47 -16.48
CA THR A 106 8.46 7.26 -16.15
C THR A 106 8.31 6.93 -14.67
N GLN A 107 7.59 7.77 -13.93
CA GLN A 107 7.04 7.39 -12.63
C GLN A 107 5.72 6.67 -12.87
N THR A 108 5.49 5.57 -12.18
CA THR A 108 4.22 4.85 -12.20
C THR A 108 3.48 5.10 -10.89
N PRO A 109 2.15 5.23 -10.90
CA PRO A 109 1.39 5.32 -9.66
C PRO A 109 1.65 4.13 -8.74
N SER A 110 1.71 4.37 -7.44
CA SER A 110 1.88 3.33 -6.43
C SER A 110 0.59 2.52 -6.19
N ALA A 111 0.69 1.46 -5.38
CA ALA A 111 -0.48 0.67 -4.96
C ALA A 111 -1.52 1.52 -4.22
N LEU A 112 -1.09 2.48 -3.39
CA LEU A 112 -1.99 3.37 -2.68
C LEU A 112 -2.73 4.32 -3.64
N HIS A 113 -2.05 4.87 -4.66
CA HIS A 113 -2.71 5.67 -5.70
C HIS A 113 -3.80 4.87 -6.41
N ARG A 114 -3.50 3.64 -6.84
CA ARG A 114 -4.49 2.76 -7.48
C ARG A 114 -5.65 2.42 -6.56
N ALA A 115 -5.41 2.18 -5.27
CA ALA A 115 -6.47 1.90 -4.31
C ALA A 115 -7.40 3.11 -4.09
N VAL A 116 -6.85 4.32 -3.98
CA VAL A 116 -7.61 5.58 -3.88
C VAL A 116 -8.47 5.77 -5.13
N VAL A 117 -7.91 5.59 -6.31
CA VAL A 117 -8.64 5.68 -7.58
C VAL A 117 -9.74 4.63 -7.68
N GLY A 118 -9.45 3.38 -7.34
CA GLY A 118 -10.46 2.31 -7.33
C GLY A 118 -11.61 2.60 -6.36
N TYR A 119 -11.33 3.17 -5.19
CA TYR A 119 -12.36 3.60 -4.25
C TYR A 119 -13.23 4.75 -4.80
N ALA A 120 -12.60 5.73 -5.44
CA ALA A 120 -13.30 6.87 -6.03
C ALA A 120 -14.15 6.46 -7.24
N LEU A 121 -13.67 5.55 -8.09
CA LEU A 121 -14.37 5.09 -9.29
C LEU A 121 -15.48 4.07 -9.00
N SER A 122 -15.48 3.42 -7.84
CA SER A 122 -16.50 2.42 -7.46
C SER A 122 -17.76 3.01 -6.83
N GLY A 123 -17.78 4.31 -6.52
CA GLY A 123 -18.96 5.01 -6.02
C GLY A 123 -19.27 6.28 -6.81
N ASP A 124 -20.21 7.07 -6.32
CA ASP A 124 -20.57 8.34 -6.93
C ASP A 124 -19.51 9.41 -6.62
N SER A 125 -19.28 10.32 -7.57
CA SER A 125 -18.27 11.38 -7.43
C SER A 125 -18.57 12.37 -6.30
N GLU A 126 -19.83 12.45 -5.85
CA GLU A 126 -20.24 13.31 -4.74
C GLU A 126 -19.91 12.70 -3.36
N ASP A 127 -19.68 11.38 -3.30
CA ASP A 127 -19.42 10.65 -2.06
C ASP A 127 -17.93 10.64 -1.70
N THR A 128 -17.07 11.21 -2.54
CA THR A 128 -15.61 11.17 -2.34
C THR A 128 -14.95 12.49 -2.67
N THR A 129 -14.16 13.00 -1.73
CA THR A 129 -13.28 14.15 -1.96
C THR A 129 -11.82 13.70 -1.90
N LEU A 130 -11.01 14.13 -2.87
CA LEU A 130 -9.61 13.73 -3.00
C LEU A 130 -8.69 14.91 -2.68
N LEU A 131 -7.85 14.76 -1.66
CA LEU A 131 -6.83 15.73 -1.30
C LEU A 131 -5.46 15.09 -1.31
N THR A 132 -4.47 15.87 -1.70
CA THR A 132 -3.07 15.46 -1.67
C THR A 132 -2.19 16.59 -1.14
N LEU A 133 -1.18 16.20 -0.37
CA LEU A 133 -0.09 17.08 0.06
C LEU A 133 1.07 17.05 -0.95
N ASN A 134 0.97 16.19 -1.97
CA ASN A 134 2.02 15.96 -2.94
C ASN A 134 1.91 16.96 -4.08
N PHE A 135 3.06 17.37 -4.61
CA PHE A 135 3.12 18.25 -5.78
C PHE A 135 2.94 17.48 -7.09
N ASP A 136 3.28 16.19 -7.11
CA ASP A 136 3.24 15.37 -8.31
C ASP A 136 1.81 15.04 -8.75
N THR A 137 1.65 14.71 -10.03
CA THR A 137 0.36 14.36 -10.64
C THR A 137 0.12 12.85 -10.77
N LEU A 138 0.67 12.04 -9.85
CA LEU A 138 0.54 10.58 -9.92
C LEU A 138 -0.88 10.08 -9.65
N LEU A 139 -1.67 10.80 -8.85
CA LEU A 139 -3.04 10.42 -8.57
C LEU A 139 -3.93 10.59 -9.82
N GLU A 140 -3.78 11.70 -10.53
CA GLU A 140 -4.43 11.95 -11.82
C GLU A 140 -3.95 10.97 -12.88
N SER A 141 -2.65 10.67 -12.88
CA SER A 141 -2.09 9.65 -13.76
C SER A 141 -2.73 8.28 -13.48
N ALA A 142 -2.99 7.92 -12.22
CA ALA A 142 -3.69 6.69 -11.87
C ALA A 142 -5.13 6.68 -12.42
N PHE A 143 -5.87 7.79 -12.33
CA PHE A 143 -7.19 7.91 -12.95
C PHE A 143 -7.16 7.64 -14.45
N HIS A 144 -6.19 8.22 -15.16
CA HIS A 144 -6.03 8.01 -16.60
C HIS A 144 -5.67 6.55 -16.95
N HIS A 145 -5.01 5.80 -16.06
CA HIS A 145 -4.69 4.40 -16.31
C HIS A 145 -5.90 3.46 -16.03
N GLU A 146 -6.70 3.77 -15.02
CA GLU A 146 -7.79 2.90 -14.54
C GLU A 146 -9.15 3.18 -15.22
N GLY A 147 -9.35 4.34 -15.86
CA GLY A 147 -10.60 4.65 -16.54
C GLY A 147 -10.56 5.83 -17.50
N GLU A 148 -11.70 6.11 -18.15
CA GLU A 148 -11.89 7.28 -19.04
C GLU A 148 -12.17 8.59 -18.28
N ASN A 149 -12.25 8.53 -16.95
CA ASN A 149 -12.50 9.71 -16.11
C ASN A 149 -11.23 10.56 -15.97
N GLU A 150 -11.28 11.79 -16.47
CA GLU A 150 -10.19 12.76 -16.28
C GLU A 150 -10.34 13.49 -14.94
N ALA A 151 -9.85 12.89 -13.86
CA ALA A 151 -9.57 13.66 -12.64
C ALA A 151 -8.58 14.79 -12.97
N LYS A 152 -8.77 15.96 -12.34
CA LYS A 152 -7.95 17.14 -12.59
C LYS A 152 -7.35 17.66 -11.30
N ALA A 153 -6.03 17.85 -11.32
CA ALA A 153 -5.30 18.54 -10.28
C ALA A 153 -5.77 20.00 -10.17
N VAL A 154 -6.16 20.44 -8.96
CA VAL A 154 -6.54 21.82 -8.66
C VAL A 154 -5.81 22.32 -7.41
N ALA A 155 -5.35 23.58 -7.44
CA ALA A 155 -4.71 24.26 -6.31
C ALA A 155 -5.59 25.40 -5.76
N THR A 156 -6.91 25.25 -5.85
CA THR A 156 -7.91 26.25 -5.47
C THR A 156 -9.27 25.61 -5.18
N ASP A 157 -10.08 26.26 -4.35
CA ASP A 157 -11.49 25.88 -4.12
C ASP A 157 -12.44 26.43 -5.21
N ASN A 158 -11.98 27.34 -6.07
CA ASN A 158 -12.76 27.91 -7.16
C ASN A 158 -12.46 27.21 -8.50
N HIS A 159 -13.13 26.08 -8.72
CA HIS A 159 -12.91 25.21 -9.87
C HIS A 159 -14.28 24.71 -10.41
N LYS A 160 -14.32 24.17 -11.64
CA LYS A 160 -15.55 23.68 -12.32
C LYS A 160 -15.49 22.20 -12.67
N GLU A 161 -14.38 21.56 -12.35
CA GLU A 161 -14.05 20.18 -12.61
C GLU A 161 -14.98 19.28 -11.82
N SER A 162 -15.48 18.22 -12.45
CA SER A 162 -16.39 17.27 -11.81
C SER A 162 -15.70 16.34 -10.82
N LEU A 163 -14.40 16.10 -11.00
CA LEU A 163 -13.58 15.25 -10.14
C LEU A 163 -12.25 15.97 -9.83
N PRO A 164 -12.29 16.99 -8.97
CA PRO A 164 -11.10 17.73 -8.56
C PRO A 164 -10.24 16.89 -7.61
N VAL A 165 -8.93 16.91 -7.82
CA VAL A 165 -7.93 16.46 -6.85
C VAL A 165 -7.29 17.72 -6.27
N TYR A 166 -7.52 17.99 -4.99
CA TYR A 166 -7.04 19.20 -4.33
C TYR A 166 -5.58 19.03 -3.88
N HIS A 167 -4.66 19.76 -4.50
CA HIS A 167 -3.26 19.82 -4.08
C HIS A 167 -3.05 20.95 -3.09
N LEU A 168 -3.03 20.61 -1.80
CA LEU A 168 -3.01 21.60 -0.71
C LEU A 168 -1.74 22.44 -0.68
N HIS A 169 -0.61 21.86 -1.14
CA HIS A 169 0.69 22.52 -1.24
C HIS A 169 1.02 23.00 -2.66
N GLY A 170 0.09 22.89 -3.62
CA GLY A 170 0.31 23.25 -5.01
C GLY A 170 0.72 22.09 -5.91
N ILE A 171 0.82 22.38 -7.21
CA ILE A 171 0.96 21.40 -8.29
C ILE A 171 2.28 21.62 -9.02
N VAL A 172 3.01 20.54 -9.29
CA VAL A 172 4.23 20.52 -10.10
C VAL A 172 4.04 19.46 -11.18
N ASP A 173 3.43 19.86 -12.31
CA ASP A 173 3.33 18.99 -13.48
C ASP A 173 4.63 18.99 -14.29
N ARG A 174 4.93 17.88 -14.99
CA ARG A 174 6.14 17.72 -15.82
C ARG A 174 6.20 18.69 -17.02
N ARG A 175 5.04 19.07 -17.56
CA ARG A 175 4.88 19.83 -18.80
C ARG A 175 4.44 21.27 -18.53
N CYS A 176 3.72 21.52 -17.45
CA CYS A 176 3.22 22.84 -17.08
C CYS A 176 4.15 23.56 -16.09
N ALA A 177 3.92 24.86 -15.92
CA ALA A 177 4.57 25.63 -14.86
C ALA A 177 3.97 25.23 -13.50
N PRO A 178 4.77 25.18 -12.42
CA PRO A 178 4.23 24.96 -11.08
C PRO A 178 3.20 26.02 -10.69
N GLU A 179 2.20 25.59 -9.92
CA GLU A 179 1.10 26.43 -9.44
C GLU A 179 0.94 26.31 -7.92
N GLY A 180 0.77 27.43 -7.22
CA GLY A 180 0.46 27.43 -5.78
C GLY A 180 1.51 26.80 -4.86
N LEU A 181 2.77 26.72 -5.29
CA LEU A 181 3.82 25.98 -4.62
C LEU A 181 4.13 26.49 -3.20
N ALA A 182 3.83 25.67 -2.19
CA ALA A 182 4.21 25.86 -0.80
C ALA A 182 5.25 24.79 -0.39
N LEU A 183 6.51 25.20 -0.23
CA LEU A 183 7.62 24.27 -0.01
C LEU A 183 8.60 24.78 1.06
N THR A 184 8.65 26.09 1.32
CA THR A 184 9.60 26.68 2.28
C THR A 184 8.93 27.10 3.58
N LEU A 185 9.71 27.25 4.66
CA LEU A 185 9.18 27.64 5.97
C LEU A 185 8.33 28.92 5.92
N SER A 186 8.72 29.91 5.12
CA SER A 186 7.98 31.15 4.90
C SER A 186 6.65 30.90 4.23
N ASP A 187 6.58 30.01 3.23
CA ASP A 187 5.32 29.63 2.58
C ASP A 187 4.36 29.00 3.61
N PHE A 188 4.86 28.07 4.43
CA PHE A 188 4.07 27.44 5.50
C PHE A 188 3.61 28.46 6.55
N ASN A 189 4.47 29.38 6.97
CA ASN A 189 4.12 30.43 7.93
C ASN A 189 3.07 31.40 7.38
N GLU A 190 3.13 31.73 6.07
CA GLU A 190 2.11 32.53 5.40
C GLU A 190 0.76 31.81 5.40
N LEU A 191 0.75 30.51 5.09
CA LEU A 191 -0.45 29.68 5.11
C LEU A 191 -1.07 29.54 6.50
N ILE A 192 -0.25 29.40 7.55
CA ILE A 192 -0.72 29.33 8.95
C ILE A 192 -1.20 30.70 9.44
N GLY A 193 -0.51 31.77 9.05
CA GLY A 193 -0.84 33.14 9.47
C GLY A 193 -2.06 33.71 8.77
N ALA A 194 -2.42 33.18 7.59
CA ALA A 194 -3.56 33.64 6.82
C ALA A 194 -4.89 33.17 7.45
N PRO A 195 -5.79 34.10 7.85
CA PRO A 195 -7.12 33.71 8.26
C PRO A 195 -7.92 33.21 7.06
N ASP A 196 -8.59 32.06 7.21
CA ASP A 196 -9.51 31.49 6.21
C ASP A 196 -8.86 31.18 4.85
N THR A 197 -7.86 30.29 4.85
CA THR A 197 -7.31 29.73 3.62
C THR A 197 -8.31 28.83 2.90
N TRP A 198 -8.19 28.70 1.58
CA TRP A 198 -9.06 27.80 0.80
C TRP A 198 -8.87 26.35 1.24
N GLN A 199 -7.64 25.95 1.60
CA GLN A 199 -7.33 24.63 2.15
C GLN A 199 -8.16 24.34 3.40
N LEU A 200 -8.21 25.30 4.33
CA LEU A 200 -8.99 25.17 5.56
C LEU A 200 -10.50 25.10 5.27
N ARG A 201 -11.00 25.90 4.33
CA ARG A 201 -12.43 25.84 3.93
C ARG A 201 -12.81 24.47 3.37
N VAL A 202 -12.01 23.93 2.46
CA VAL A 202 -12.24 22.61 1.87
C VAL A 202 -12.21 21.55 2.97
N LEU A 203 -11.22 21.57 3.87
CA LEU A 203 -11.15 20.61 4.98
C LEU A 203 -12.35 20.71 5.92
N LYS A 204 -12.80 21.92 6.26
CA LYS A 204 -14.01 22.14 7.08
C LYS A 204 -15.27 21.61 6.40
N GLU A 205 -15.38 21.74 5.09
CA GLU A 205 -16.48 21.16 4.33
C GLU A 205 -16.42 19.62 4.34
N CYS A 206 -15.23 19.05 4.12
CA CYS A 206 -15.00 17.61 4.10
C CYS A 206 -15.41 16.93 5.42
N VAL A 207 -14.89 17.42 6.55
CA VAL A 207 -15.20 16.83 7.88
C VAL A 207 -16.68 16.96 8.26
N ARG A 208 -17.39 17.94 7.68
CA ARG A 208 -18.85 18.08 7.85
C ARG A 208 -19.64 17.09 7.00
N LYS A 209 -19.11 16.62 5.87
CA LYS A 209 -19.79 15.67 4.98
C LYS A 209 -19.67 14.23 5.48
N GLY A 210 -18.53 13.84 6.05
CA GLY A 210 -18.32 12.48 6.53
C GLY A 210 -16.92 12.23 7.08
N ALA A 211 -16.41 11.02 6.86
CA ALA A 211 -15.11 10.59 7.37
C ALA A 211 -13.95 11.27 6.63
N LEU A 212 -12.90 11.62 7.37
CA LEU A 212 -11.61 12.03 6.82
C LEU A 212 -10.61 10.88 7.02
N LEU A 213 -10.12 10.28 5.94
CA LEU A 213 -9.11 9.23 5.99
C LEU A 213 -7.78 9.76 5.48
N ILE A 214 -6.77 9.67 6.33
CA ILE A 214 -5.42 10.19 6.10
C ILE A 214 -4.47 9.02 5.90
N ALA A 215 -3.77 8.97 4.77
CA ALA A 215 -2.83 7.89 4.44
C ALA A 215 -1.53 8.42 3.84
N GLY A 216 -0.41 7.76 4.16
CA GLY A 216 0.89 8.09 3.57
C GLY A 216 1.47 9.44 3.97
N THR A 217 1.04 10.05 5.07
CA THR A 217 1.67 11.26 5.63
C THR A 217 2.47 10.93 6.87
N SER A 218 3.60 11.64 7.04
CA SER A 218 4.36 11.62 8.30
C SER A 218 3.82 12.63 9.32
N TYR A 219 2.84 13.45 8.92
CA TYR A 219 2.22 14.50 9.72
C TYR A 219 3.24 15.43 10.36
N ARG A 220 4.30 15.73 9.61
CA ARG A 220 5.35 16.69 9.98
C ARG A 220 5.03 18.11 9.51
N ASP A 221 4.11 18.23 8.55
CA ASP A 221 3.66 19.48 7.95
C ASP A 221 2.97 20.37 9.02
N PRO A 222 3.54 21.54 9.36
CA PRO A 222 3.00 22.39 10.42
C PRO A 222 1.62 23.00 10.11
N ASP A 223 1.37 23.29 8.84
CA ASP A 223 0.11 23.84 8.34
C ASP A 223 -1.02 22.82 8.38
N LEU A 224 -0.78 21.57 7.97
CA LEU A 224 -1.76 20.50 8.06
C LEU A 224 -2.21 20.27 9.51
N ARG A 225 -1.28 20.29 10.47
CA ARG A 225 -1.62 20.19 11.90
C ARG A 225 -2.55 21.32 12.33
N HIS A 226 -2.25 22.54 11.90
CA HIS A 226 -3.08 23.70 12.18
C HIS A 226 -4.47 23.56 11.53
N TRP A 227 -4.54 23.21 10.24
CA TRP A 227 -5.80 23.08 9.53
C TRP A 227 -6.68 21.96 10.08
N LEU A 228 -6.12 20.80 10.40
CA LEU A 228 -6.89 19.72 11.02
C LEU A 228 -7.37 20.12 12.41
N HIS A 229 -6.52 20.76 13.23
CA HIS A 229 -6.96 21.26 14.53
C HIS A 229 -8.16 22.20 14.41
N GLU A 230 -8.14 23.13 13.45
CA GLU A 230 -9.24 24.06 13.23
C GLU A 230 -10.47 23.40 12.59
N ALA A 231 -10.29 22.47 11.64
CA ALA A 231 -11.39 21.80 10.96
C ALA A 231 -12.15 20.85 11.90
N LEU A 232 -11.44 20.07 12.71
CA LEU A 232 -12.04 19.04 13.57
C LEU A 232 -12.85 19.63 14.74
N ARG A 233 -12.64 20.90 15.09
CA ARG A 233 -13.48 21.60 16.09
C ARG A 233 -14.95 21.71 15.68
N GLU A 234 -15.23 21.65 14.37
CA GLU A 234 -16.56 21.79 13.79
C GLU A 234 -17.12 20.45 13.29
N GLN A 235 -16.45 19.34 13.63
CA GLN A 235 -16.81 17.99 13.21
C GLN A 235 -18.13 17.53 13.85
N PRO A 236 -19.11 17.06 13.05
CA PRO A 236 -20.32 16.43 13.56
C PRO A 236 -20.01 15.15 14.34
N GLN A 237 -20.86 14.80 15.31
CA GLN A 237 -20.73 13.54 16.02
C GLN A 237 -20.88 12.35 15.06
N GLY A 238 -19.96 11.39 15.15
CA GLY A 238 -19.95 10.19 14.30
C GLY A 238 -19.25 10.40 12.96
N HIS A 239 -18.75 11.60 12.66
CA HIS A 239 -17.75 11.78 11.60
C HIS A 239 -16.40 11.65 12.26
N GLU A 240 -15.54 10.75 11.79
CA GLU A 240 -14.24 10.48 12.38
C GLU A 240 -13.12 10.93 11.43
N ALA A 241 -12.02 11.39 12.02
CA ALA A 241 -10.79 11.69 11.28
C ALA A 241 -9.76 10.60 11.58
N ILE A 242 -9.62 9.67 10.66
CA ILE A 242 -8.85 8.44 10.82
C ILE A 242 -7.49 8.60 10.15
N VAL A 243 -6.42 8.22 10.85
CA VAL A 243 -5.06 8.20 10.30
C VAL A 243 -4.54 6.77 10.22
N LEU A 244 -4.13 6.35 9.01
CA LEU A 244 -3.54 5.03 8.77
C LEU A 244 -2.02 5.09 9.00
N LEU A 245 -1.53 4.30 9.95
CA LEU A 245 -0.13 4.29 10.36
C LEU A 245 0.47 2.91 10.14
N ALA A 246 1.29 2.77 9.10
CA ALA A 246 2.00 1.54 8.80
C ALA A 246 3.27 1.42 9.65
N ARG A 247 3.45 0.29 10.35
CA ARG A 247 4.71 -0.02 11.08
C ARG A 247 5.92 0.06 10.17
N GLU A 248 5.81 -0.43 8.94
CA GLU A 248 6.85 -0.37 7.91
C GLU A 248 7.45 1.05 7.75
N ALA A 249 6.64 2.10 7.91
CA ALA A 249 7.07 3.48 7.79
C ALA A 249 8.06 3.92 8.88
N PHE A 250 8.06 3.26 10.03
CA PHE A 250 8.92 3.59 11.17
C PHE A 250 10.25 2.86 11.13
N GLY A 251 10.40 1.83 10.29
CA GLY A 251 11.60 1.00 10.23
C GLY A 251 11.91 0.27 11.56
N LEU A 252 10.90 0.08 12.41
CA LEU A 252 11.02 -0.58 13.71
C LEU A 252 10.71 -2.08 13.59
N SER A 253 11.44 -2.89 14.37
CA SER A 253 11.10 -4.30 14.55
C SER A 253 9.73 -4.44 15.22
N ARG A 254 9.06 -5.59 15.07
CA ARG A 254 7.79 -5.86 15.76
C ARG A 254 7.89 -5.65 17.27
N ALA A 255 8.98 -6.10 17.87
CA ALA A 255 9.21 -5.98 19.31
C ALA A 255 9.35 -4.51 19.72
N ASP A 256 10.17 -3.72 19.00
CA ASP A 256 10.36 -2.30 19.31
C ASP A 256 9.07 -1.51 19.06
N PHE A 257 8.37 -1.78 17.97
CA PHE A 257 7.11 -1.12 17.65
C PHE A 257 6.05 -1.39 18.71
N ALA A 258 5.94 -2.61 19.23
CA ALA A 258 5.03 -2.94 20.32
C ALA A 258 5.29 -2.11 21.58
N THR A 259 6.54 -1.70 21.84
CA THR A 259 6.86 -0.84 23.00
C THR A 259 6.44 0.62 22.84
N VAL A 260 6.34 1.11 21.60
CA VAL A 260 6.00 2.52 21.30
C VAL A 260 4.57 2.70 20.79
N ARG A 261 3.89 1.62 20.41
CA ARG A 261 2.56 1.62 19.79
C ARG A 261 1.55 2.43 20.61
N ASP A 262 1.42 2.14 21.90
CA ASP A 262 0.40 2.79 22.74
C ASP A 262 0.66 4.30 22.87
N ALA A 263 1.93 4.70 23.01
CA ALA A 263 2.32 6.11 23.03
C ALA A 263 2.07 6.82 21.69
N LEU A 264 2.28 6.11 20.57
CA LEU A 264 1.95 6.60 19.24
C LEU A 264 0.44 6.81 19.11
N GLU A 265 -0.38 5.84 19.52
CA GLU A 265 -1.84 5.99 19.49
C GLU A 265 -2.32 7.17 20.33
N ASP A 266 -1.84 7.28 21.58
CA ASP A 266 -2.18 8.38 22.47
C ASP A 266 -1.79 9.75 21.88
N GLN A 267 -0.65 9.83 21.19
CA GLN A 267 -0.21 11.05 20.51
C GLN A 267 -1.22 11.50 19.45
N TRP A 268 -1.75 10.57 18.65
CA TRP A 268 -2.71 10.89 17.58
C TRP A 268 -4.10 11.21 18.13
N ARG A 269 -4.57 10.43 19.12
CA ARG A 269 -5.82 10.73 19.81
C ARG A 269 -5.80 12.09 20.49
N ALA A 270 -4.66 12.48 21.07
CA ALA A 270 -4.50 13.79 21.72
C ALA A 270 -4.64 14.98 20.74
N VAL A 271 -4.37 14.79 19.44
CA VAL A 271 -4.58 15.82 18.40
C VAL A 271 -5.95 15.71 17.72
N GLY A 272 -6.82 14.80 18.18
CA GLY A 272 -8.17 14.62 17.67
C GLY A 272 -8.26 13.68 16.45
N LEU A 273 -7.23 12.89 16.18
CA LEU A 273 -7.22 11.90 15.10
C LEU A 273 -7.32 10.49 15.69
N GLU A 274 -8.10 9.62 15.04
CA GLU A 274 -8.25 8.23 15.45
C GLU A 274 -7.22 7.35 14.70
N PRO A 275 -6.22 6.78 15.38
CA PRO A 275 -5.10 6.08 14.74
C PRO A 275 -5.44 4.63 14.43
N VAL A 276 -5.44 4.24 13.16
CA VAL A 276 -5.50 2.83 12.72
C VAL A 276 -4.10 2.36 12.39
N ILE A 277 -3.56 1.54 13.28
CA ILE A 277 -2.26 0.92 13.12
C ILE A 277 -2.38 -0.26 12.15
N VAL A 278 -1.55 -0.25 11.12
CA VAL A 278 -1.40 -1.35 10.16
C VAL A 278 0.06 -1.76 10.10
N GLU A 279 0.38 -2.91 9.53
CA GLU A 279 1.77 -3.38 9.49
C GLU A 279 2.50 -2.85 8.27
N GLU A 280 1.80 -2.78 7.13
CA GLU A 280 2.39 -2.56 5.81
C GLU A 280 1.70 -1.41 5.05
N PHE A 281 2.40 -0.83 4.08
CA PHE A 281 1.80 0.21 3.24
C PHE A 281 0.63 -0.29 2.39
N THR A 282 0.63 -1.58 2.03
CA THR A 282 -0.41 -2.24 1.24
C THR A 282 -1.73 -2.41 1.99
N ASP A 283 -1.67 -2.55 3.32
CA ASP A 283 -2.86 -2.69 4.18
C ASP A 283 -3.78 -1.48 4.04
N ALA A 284 -3.23 -0.27 3.94
CA ALA A 284 -4.01 0.95 3.69
C ALA A 284 -4.77 0.87 2.36
N GLY A 285 -4.12 0.32 1.32
CA GLY A 285 -4.76 0.07 0.04
C GLY A 285 -5.87 -0.98 0.12
N GLN A 286 -5.67 -2.04 0.90
CA GLN A 286 -6.71 -3.03 1.12
C GLN A 286 -7.90 -2.44 1.87
N ILE A 287 -7.68 -1.72 2.98
CA ILE A 287 -8.74 -1.05 3.75
C ILE A 287 -9.60 -0.20 2.83
N LEU A 288 -9.00 0.63 1.96
CA LEU A 288 -9.73 1.45 1.00
C LEU A 288 -10.66 0.62 0.11
N ARG A 289 -10.19 -0.52 -0.42
CA ARG A 289 -11.03 -1.42 -1.23
C ARG A 289 -12.19 -1.99 -0.44
N GLU A 290 -12.00 -2.24 0.86
CA GLU A 290 -13.04 -2.80 1.73
C GLU A 290 -14.12 -1.78 2.14
N LEU A 291 -13.80 -0.49 2.22
CA LEU A 291 -14.69 0.53 2.79
C LEU A 291 -16.07 0.59 2.12
N ARG A 292 -16.16 0.41 0.80
CA ARG A 292 -17.45 0.42 0.08
C ARG A 292 -18.34 -0.77 0.43
N HIS A 293 -17.76 -1.85 0.94
CA HIS A 293 -18.46 -3.10 1.20
C HIS A 293 -18.77 -3.30 2.68
N ILE A 294 -18.19 -2.49 3.57
CA ILE A 294 -18.16 -2.77 5.01
C ILE A 294 -19.54 -2.79 5.67
N ASP A 295 -20.49 -2.04 5.15
CA ASP A 295 -21.86 -1.98 5.69
C ASP A 295 -22.80 -3.04 5.08
N ALA A 296 -22.33 -3.83 4.12
CA ALA A 296 -23.11 -4.92 3.55
C ALA A 296 -23.35 -6.01 4.62
N PRO A 297 -24.58 -6.55 4.77
CA PRO A 297 -24.87 -7.60 5.74
C PRO A 297 -24.05 -8.89 5.54
N SER A 298 -23.60 -9.15 4.31
CA SER A 298 -22.78 -10.30 3.93
C SER A 298 -21.27 -9.99 3.95
N TYR A 299 -20.87 -8.83 4.47
CA TYR A 299 -19.47 -8.44 4.52
C TYR A 299 -18.67 -9.37 5.44
N LEU A 300 -17.55 -9.85 4.92
CA LEU A 300 -16.53 -10.57 5.68
C LEU A 300 -15.21 -9.80 5.57
N SER A 301 -14.56 -9.58 6.70
CA SER A 301 -13.22 -9.01 6.75
C SER A 301 -12.23 -9.83 5.92
N PRO A 302 -11.11 -9.24 5.46
CA PRO A 302 -10.04 -9.99 4.80
C PRO A 302 -9.59 -11.21 5.62
N GLN A 303 -9.51 -11.08 6.95
CA GLN A 303 -9.17 -12.18 7.85
C GLN A 303 -10.18 -13.32 7.82
N GLU A 304 -11.47 -13.02 7.98
CA GLU A 304 -12.52 -14.04 7.93
C GLU A 304 -12.54 -14.76 6.58
N ARG A 305 -12.25 -14.05 5.49
CA ARG A 305 -12.16 -14.63 4.14
C ARG A 305 -10.94 -15.53 3.98
N ALA A 306 -9.77 -15.12 4.48
CA ALA A 306 -8.58 -15.97 4.49
C ALA A 306 -8.80 -17.24 5.33
N GLN A 307 -9.44 -17.10 6.50
CA GLN A 307 -9.79 -18.23 7.37
C GLN A 307 -10.84 -19.15 6.74
N SER A 308 -11.85 -18.61 6.03
CA SER A 308 -12.83 -19.41 5.26
C SER A 308 -12.12 -20.23 4.19
N LEU A 309 -11.27 -19.59 3.39
CA LEU A 309 -10.49 -20.25 2.35
C LEU A 309 -9.63 -21.37 2.94
N TRP A 310 -8.91 -21.08 4.04
CA TRP A 310 -8.10 -22.07 4.74
C TRP A 310 -8.92 -23.26 5.24
N ALA A 311 -10.05 -23.01 5.90
CA ALA A 311 -10.93 -24.05 6.43
C ALA A 311 -11.53 -24.93 5.31
N ALA A 312 -11.92 -24.33 4.18
CA ALA A 312 -12.36 -25.06 2.99
C ALA A 312 -11.27 -26.01 2.46
N HIS A 313 -10.02 -25.52 2.43
CA HIS A 313 -8.87 -26.30 2.01
C HIS A 313 -8.57 -27.46 2.97
N GLU A 314 -8.64 -27.22 4.29
CA GLU A 314 -8.39 -28.23 5.31
C GLU A 314 -9.41 -29.38 5.26
N ARG A 315 -10.70 -29.07 5.05
CA ARG A 315 -11.77 -30.09 4.91
C ARG A 315 -11.53 -31.05 3.75
N SER A 316 -10.98 -30.54 2.65
CA SER A 316 -10.71 -31.29 1.42
C SER A 316 -9.22 -31.58 1.22
N PHE A 317 -8.44 -31.61 2.31
CA PHE A 317 -6.98 -31.62 2.27
C PHE A 317 -6.40 -32.72 1.36
N GLY A 318 -6.86 -33.97 1.51
CA GLY A 318 -6.30 -35.11 0.79
C GLY A 318 -6.46 -35.02 -0.73
N ASP A 319 -7.60 -34.50 -1.20
CA ASP A 319 -7.91 -34.39 -2.62
C ASP A 319 -7.27 -33.14 -3.23
N LEU A 320 -7.41 -31.98 -2.57
CA LEU A 320 -6.79 -30.74 -3.01
C LEU A 320 -5.27 -30.83 -3.03
N GLN A 321 -4.66 -31.52 -2.07
CA GLN A 321 -3.21 -31.72 -2.07
C GLN A 321 -2.75 -32.49 -3.32
N LYS A 322 -3.40 -33.60 -3.66
CA LYS A 322 -3.05 -34.38 -4.86
C LYS A 322 -3.24 -33.54 -6.12
N GLN A 323 -4.40 -32.90 -6.25
CA GLN A 323 -4.74 -32.05 -7.39
C GLN A 323 -3.73 -30.92 -7.57
N TYR A 324 -3.36 -30.25 -6.48
CA TYR A 324 -2.48 -29.09 -6.52
C TYR A 324 -1.03 -29.51 -6.80
N ALA A 325 -0.54 -30.59 -6.19
CA ALA A 325 0.79 -31.12 -6.49
C ALA A 325 0.92 -31.56 -7.96
N GLU A 326 -0.10 -32.22 -8.51
CA GLU A 326 -0.15 -32.60 -9.94
C GLU A 326 -0.16 -31.38 -10.85
N GLN A 327 -0.95 -30.35 -10.50
CA GLN A 327 -1.03 -29.12 -11.28
C GLN A 327 0.29 -28.34 -11.26
N LEU A 328 0.89 -28.16 -10.08
CA LEU A 328 2.21 -27.55 -9.94
C LEU A 328 3.29 -28.35 -10.68
N SER A 329 3.18 -29.68 -10.75
CA SER A 329 4.12 -30.50 -11.53
C SER A 329 4.00 -30.26 -13.04
N LYS A 330 2.81 -29.96 -13.56
CA LYS A 330 2.61 -29.61 -14.98
C LYS A 330 3.19 -28.23 -15.27
N GLU A 331 2.85 -27.24 -14.45
CA GLU A 331 3.35 -25.85 -14.54
C GLU A 331 4.87 -25.79 -14.39
N SER A 332 5.44 -26.62 -13.52
CA SER A 332 6.89 -26.80 -13.39
C SER A 332 7.56 -27.20 -14.70
N GLY A 333 6.91 -28.06 -15.50
CA GLY A 333 7.42 -28.48 -16.80
C GLY A 333 7.50 -27.32 -17.79
N GLN A 334 6.48 -26.46 -17.81
CA GLN A 334 6.43 -25.26 -18.66
C GLN A 334 7.50 -24.24 -18.22
N LEU A 335 7.54 -23.92 -16.93
CA LEU A 335 8.49 -22.95 -16.38
C LEU A 335 9.96 -23.39 -16.56
N LYS A 336 10.27 -24.69 -16.47
CA LYS A 336 11.64 -25.19 -16.77
C LYS A 336 12.09 -24.85 -18.18
N GLN A 337 11.21 -24.99 -19.16
CA GLN A 337 11.52 -24.67 -20.56
C GLN A 337 11.72 -23.16 -20.72
N LEU A 338 10.86 -22.37 -20.08
CA LEU A 338 10.89 -20.91 -20.13
C LEU A 338 12.17 -20.32 -19.51
N PHE A 339 12.55 -20.80 -18.32
CA PHE A 339 13.76 -20.37 -17.63
C PHE A 339 15.03 -21.06 -18.14
N GLY A 340 14.92 -22.06 -19.04
CA GLY A 340 16.06 -22.87 -19.46
C GLY A 340 16.75 -23.63 -18.31
N ALA A 341 16.03 -23.90 -17.22
CA ALA A 341 16.58 -24.48 -16.01
C ALA A 341 16.35 -26.00 -15.97
N GLU A 342 17.41 -26.80 -15.73
CA GLU A 342 17.28 -28.26 -15.59
C GLU A 342 16.46 -28.65 -14.35
N ARG A 343 16.51 -27.82 -13.31
CA ARG A 343 15.84 -28.03 -12.03
C ARG A 343 15.20 -26.73 -11.56
N LEU A 344 14.04 -26.88 -10.95
CA LEU A 344 13.16 -25.83 -10.48
C LEU A 344 12.44 -26.37 -9.23
N ASN A 345 12.03 -25.50 -8.30
CA ASN A 345 11.03 -25.83 -7.28
C ASN A 345 9.86 -24.84 -7.31
N LEU A 346 8.70 -25.32 -7.73
CA LEU A 346 7.44 -24.61 -7.66
C LEU A 346 6.69 -25.06 -6.40
N SER A 347 6.29 -24.08 -5.58
CA SER A 347 5.50 -24.28 -4.37
C SER A 347 4.36 -23.25 -4.31
N LEU A 348 3.21 -23.68 -3.81
CA LEU A 348 2.07 -22.83 -3.50
C LEU A 348 1.99 -22.64 -1.99
N TRP A 349 1.81 -21.39 -1.57
CA TRP A 349 1.66 -20.99 -0.18
C TRP A 349 0.30 -20.34 0.04
N LEU A 350 -0.40 -20.66 1.15
CA LEU A 350 -1.71 -20.09 1.50
C LEU A 350 -1.64 -19.35 2.83
N ALA A 351 -2.34 -18.23 2.94
CA ALA A 351 -2.48 -17.48 4.18
C ALA A 351 -3.50 -18.17 5.11
N GLU A 352 -3.18 -18.28 6.40
CA GLU A 352 -4.09 -18.81 7.43
C GLU A 352 -5.04 -17.72 7.99
N GLY A 353 -4.73 -16.43 7.79
CA GLY A 353 -5.48 -15.31 8.37
C GLY A 353 -5.18 -15.11 9.86
N ASP A 354 -4.00 -15.52 10.32
CA ASP A 354 -3.49 -15.31 11.67
C ASP A 354 -1.99 -14.92 11.64
N GLY A 355 -1.55 -14.26 10.58
CA GLY A 355 -0.17 -13.85 10.36
C GLY A 355 0.78 -14.94 9.94
N ASN A 356 0.24 -16.13 9.62
CA ASN A 356 1.01 -17.24 9.07
C ASN A 356 0.70 -17.45 7.59
N LEU A 357 1.76 -17.83 6.88
CA LEU A 357 1.73 -18.32 5.52
C LEU A 357 2.22 -19.77 5.51
N VAL A 358 1.43 -20.69 4.95
CA VAL A 358 1.70 -22.12 4.96
C VAL A 358 2.07 -22.59 3.56
N ARG A 359 3.16 -23.35 3.44
CA ARG A 359 3.48 -24.05 2.18
C ARG A 359 2.52 -25.21 1.98
N TRP A 360 1.38 -24.91 1.36
CA TRP A 360 0.30 -25.85 1.12
C TRP A 360 0.73 -26.98 0.19
N ALA A 361 1.25 -26.67 -0.99
CA ALA A 361 1.61 -27.67 -1.99
C ALA A 361 3.01 -27.41 -2.59
N SER A 362 3.65 -28.47 -3.08
CA SER A 362 4.91 -28.41 -3.82
C SER A 362 4.84 -29.41 -4.96
N GLN A 363 5.40 -29.06 -6.11
CA GLN A 363 5.40 -29.91 -7.31
C GLN A 363 6.02 -31.32 -7.10
N ASP A 364 6.86 -31.51 -6.07
CA ASP A 364 7.73 -32.67 -5.89
C ASP A 364 7.28 -33.62 -4.76
N ARG A 365 6.18 -33.32 -4.08
CA ARG A 365 5.69 -34.11 -2.93
C ARG A 365 4.21 -33.88 -2.67
N ILE A 366 3.59 -34.88 -2.09
CA ILE A 366 2.22 -34.84 -1.58
C ILE A 366 2.34 -35.01 -0.07
N TYR A 367 1.81 -34.06 0.70
CA TYR A 367 1.72 -34.18 2.15
C TYR A 367 0.48 -35.00 2.52
N CYS A 368 0.60 -35.91 3.48
CA CYS A 368 -0.52 -36.75 3.90
C CYS A 368 -1.26 -36.16 5.11
N ASP A 369 -0.65 -35.18 5.79
CA ASP A 369 -1.18 -34.59 7.01
C ASP A 369 -0.89 -33.06 7.05
N PRO A 370 -1.88 -32.21 7.39
CA PRO A 370 -1.71 -30.75 7.50
C PRO A 370 -0.63 -30.31 8.51
N THR A 371 -0.33 -31.12 9.52
CA THR A 371 0.72 -30.84 10.51
C THR A 371 2.13 -30.91 9.92
N GLN A 372 2.29 -31.55 8.76
CA GLN A 372 3.57 -31.62 8.03
C GLN A 372 3.86 -30.36 7.21
N LEU A 373 2.86 -29.49 7.03
CA LEU A 373 3.01 -28.28 6.26
C LEU A 373 3.89 -27.28 7.00
N ARG A 374 4.76 -26.62 6.23
CA ARG A 374 5.65 -25.60 6.78
C ARG A 374 4.89 -24.29 6.95
N ARG A 375 4.87 -23.77 8.18
CA ARG A 375 4.38 -22.44 8.53
C ARG A 375 5.51 -21.44 8.62
N VAL A 376 5.29 -20.25 8.07
CA VAL A 376 6.22 -19.12 8.14
C VAL A 376 5.45 -17.84 8.42
N PRO A 377 6.02 -16.85 9.10
CA PRO A 377 5.32 -15.58 9.34
C PRO A 377 5.14 -14.80 8.02
N SER A 378 4.01 -14.13 7.86
CA SER A 378 3.78 -13.08 6.87
C SER A 378 4.42 -11.75 7.33
N GLY A 379 4.50 -10.76 6.45
CA GLY A 379 5.04 -9.44 6.79
C GLY A 379 6.17 -8.96 5.88
N HIS A 380 6.29 -7.64 5.69
CA HIS A 380 7.46 -7.01 5.04
C HIS A 380 8.81 -7.40 5.68
N ASP A 381 8.81 -7.68 6.99
CA ASP A 381 9.97 -8.10 7.79
C ASP A 381 10.10 -9.62 7.92
N SER A 382 9.28 -10.40 7.20
CA SER A 382 9.37 -11.86 7.21
C SER A 382 10.76 -12.33 6.75
N PRO A 383 11.37 -13.33 7.43
CA PRO A 383 12.62 -13.92 6.98
C PRO A 383 12.44 -14.71 5.66
N TRP A 384 11.20 -15.02 5.28
CA TRP A 384 10.88 -15.77 4.07
C TRP A 384 10.42 -14.84 2.94
N ILE A 385 10.96 -15.04 1.74
CA ILE A 385 10.55 -14.27 0.55
C ILE A 385 9.04 -14.36 0.32
N ALA A 386 8.45 -15.55 0.50
CA ALA A 386 7.01 -15.74 0.34
C ALA A 386 6.20 -14.87 1.31
N GLY A 387 6.61 -14.77 2.58
CA GLY A 387 5.95 -13.91 3.56
C GLY A 387 6.05 -12.42 3.20
N ARG A 388 7.21 -11.98 2.69
CA ARG A 388 7.41 -10.60 2.22
C ARG A 388 6.63 -10.26 0.95
N VAL A 389 6.45 -11.23 0.07
CA VAL A 389 5.66 -11.09 -1.17
C VAL A 389 4.16 -11.00 -0.86
N LEU A 390 3.67 -11.80 0.09
CA LEU A 390 2.28 -11.71 0.56
C LEU A 390 2.00 -10.31 1.14
N GLY A 391 2.88 -9.85 2.02
CA GLY A 391 2.78 -8.54 2.65
C GLY A 391 2.80 -7.38 1.66
N ALA A 392 3.87 -7.31 0.86
CA ALA A 392 4.06 -6.21 -0.08
C ALA A 392 3.11 -6.25 -1.29
N ASP A 393 2.31 -7.30 -1.44
CA ASP A 393 1.42 -7.56 -2.59
C ASP A 393 2.12 -7.28 -3.94
N ASP A 394 3.40 -7.67 -4.05
CA ASP A 394 4.25 -7.40 -5.20
C ASP A 394 5.16 -8.58 -5.54
N THR A 395 5.42 -8.75 -6.84
CA THR A 395 6.27 -9.83 -7.34
C THR A 395 7.73 -9.51 -7.06
N ARG A 396 8.45 -10.45 -6.46
CA ARG A 396 9.89 -10.29 -6.16
C ARG A 396 10.70 -11.37 -6.84
N PHE A 397 11.76 -10.94 -7.51
CA PHE A 397 12.80 -11.80 -8.04
C PHE A 397 14.14 -11.43 -7.41
N GLN A 398 14.67 -12.29 -6.54
CA GLN A 398 15.87 -11.96 -5.78
C GLN A 398 16.73 -13.18 -5.46
N ASP A 399 18.03 -12.93 -5.36
CA ASP A 399 19.02 -13.91 -4.92
C ASP A 399 18.78 -14.31 -3.45
N LEU A 400 19.08 -15.58 -3.15
CA LEU A 400 19.13 -16.10 -1.80
C LEU A 400 20.52 -15.84 -1.19
N PRO A 401 20.63 -15.59 0.12
CA PRO A 401 21.92 -15.41 0.79
C PRO A 401 22.83 -16.62 0.62
N GLU A 402 24.13 -16.38 0.41
CA GLU A 402 25.15 -17.44 0.35
C GLU A 402 25.16 -18.24 1.67
N GLY A 403 25.00 -19.56 1.58
CA GLY A 403 24.94 -20.46 2.76
C GLY A 403 23.53 -20.78 3.28
N GLY A 404 22.48 -20.35 2.59
CA GLY A 404 21.10 -20.77 2.89
C GLY A 404 20.87 -22.29 2.73
N PRO A 405 19.82 -22.85 3.35
CA PRO A 405 19.51 -24.28 3.26
C PRO A 405 18.92 -24.61 1.89
N GLY A 406 19.74 -24.73 0.84
CA GLY A 406 19.20 -25.06 -0.47
C GLY A 406 20.20 -25.19 -1.61
N ARG A 407 19.80 -26.06 -2.54
CA ARG A 407 20.29 -26.22 -3.91
C ARG A 407 19.90 -25.06 -4.85
N TRP A 408 19.28 -24.00 -4.33
CA TRP A 408 18.68 -22.89 -5.07
C TRP A 408 19.46 -21.61 -4.78
N GLY A 409 19.78 -20.84 -5.82
CA GLY A 409 20.50 -19.58 -5.68
C GLY A 409 19.58 -18.37 -5.75
N THR A 410 18.40 -18.52 -6.36
CA THR A 410 17.44 -17.41 -6.59
C THR A 410 16.01 -17.87 -6.36
N VAL A 411 15.13 -16.95 -5.97
CA VAL A 411 13.67 -17.18 -5.90
C VAL A 411 12.92 -16.08 -6.62
N LEU A 412 12.00 -16.48 -7.49
CA LEU A 412 10.90 -15.66 -7.99
C LEU A 412 9.65 -16.00 -7.20
N ALA A 413 8.94 -15.01 -6.66
CA ALA A 413 7.69 -15.22 -5.97
C ALA A 413 6.68 -14.12 -6.32
N THR A 414 5.44 -14.53 -6.56
CA THR A 414 4.34 -13.63 -6.96
C THR A 414 3.12 -13.86 -6.05
N PRO A 415 2.42 -12.80 -5.61
CA PRO A 415 1.20 -12.94 -4.83
C PRO A 415 0.05 -13.38 -5.74
N ILE A 416 -0.85 -14.18 -5.19
CA ILE A 416 -2.09 -14.59 -5.84
C ILE A 416 -3.23 -13.90 -5.11
N ARG A 417 -3.89 -12.99 -5.84
CA ARG A 417 -5.05 -12.25 -5.37
C ARG A 417 -6.30 -13.08 -5.63
N VAL A 418 -7.13 -13.30 -4.62
CA VAL A 418 -8.32 -14.15 -4.71
C VAL A 418 -9.55 -13.33 -4.37
N GLU A 419 -10.57 -13.42 -5.21
CA GLU A 419 -11.92 -12.95 -4.92
C GLU A 419 -12.68 -14.04 -4.19
N ILE A 420 -13.25 -13.70 -3.03
CA ILE A 420 -13.96 -14.63 -2.17
C ILE A 420 -15.32 -14.02 -1.90
N ARG A 421 -16.39 -14.72 -2.34
CA ARG A 421 -17.79 -14.32 -2.15
C ARG A 421 -18.17 -12.96 -2.74
N GLY A 422 -17.57 -12.59 -3.87
CA GLY A 422 -17.84 -11.31 -4.55
C GLY A 422 -17.35 -10.07 -3.79
N LEU A 423 -16.50 -10.27 -2.77
CA LEU A 423 -15.84 -9.20 -2.02
C LEU A 423 -14.47 -8.88 -2.63
N PRO A 424 -13.91 -7.68 -2.39
CA PRO A 424 -12.69 -7.22 -3.04
C PRO A 424 -11.53 -8.22 -2.97
N TYR A 425 -10.75 -8.34 -4.03
CA TYR A 425 -9.60 -9.25 -4.06
C TYR A 425 -8.65 -9.03 -2.86
N ILE A 426 -8.23 -10.12 -2.22
CA ILE A 426 -7.19 -10.13 -1.17
C ILE A 426 -6.00 -10.97 -1.64
N ALA A 427 -4.77 -10.57 -1.30
CA ALA A 427 -3.60 -11.42 -1.49
C ALA A 427 -3.66 -12.59 -0.49
N ALA A 428 -4.22 -13.72 -0.91
CA ALA A 428 -4.48 -14.88 -0.03
C ALA A 428 -3.47 -16.02 -0.23
N ALA A 429 -2.66 -15.98 -1.29
CA ALA A 429 -1.68 -17.01 -1.57
C ALA A 429 -0.41 -16.43 -2.22
N VAL A 430 0.66 -17.22 -2.26
CA VAL A 430 1.89 -16.89 -2.97
C VAL A 430 2.35 -18.09 -3.77
N LEU A 431 2.71 -17.85 -5.03
CA LEU A 431 3.41 -18.83 -5.86
C LEU A 431 4.91 -18.54 -5.79
N SER A 432 5.73 -19.53 -5.43
CA SER A 432 7.18 -19.39 -5.36
C SER A 432 7.91 -20.37 -6.26
N VAL A 433 8.90 -19.87 -6.98
CA VAL A 433 9.72 -20.53 -7.99
C VAL A 433 11.18 -20.44 -7.52
N GLY A 434 11.73 -21.54 -7.01
CA GLY A 434 13.16 -21.66 -6.68
C GLY A 434 13.97 -22.06 -7.92
N LEU A 435 14.97 -21.26 -8.26
CA LEU A 435 15.85 -21.43 -9.41
C LEU A 435 17.33 -21.61 -8.97
N PRO A 436 18.13 -22.38 -9.72
CA PRO A 436 19.58 -22.39 -9.54
C PRO A 436 20.20 -21.06 -10.02
N GLY A 437 21.47 -20.79 -9.68
CA GLY A 437 22.15 -19.59 -10.16
C GLY A 437 21.62 -18.28 -9.56
N LYS A 438 21.96 -17.16 -10.19
CA LYS A 438 21.60 -15.79 -9.77
C LYS A 438 20.48 -15.21 -10.63
N ALA A 439 19.74 -14.23 -10.12
CA ALA A 439 18.68 -13.54 -10.85
C ALA A 439 19.17 -12.95 -12.19
N GLU A 440 20.40 -12.44 -12.21
CA GLU A 440 21.07 -11.91 -13.40
C GLU A 440 21.15 -12.91 -14.56
N ASP A 441 21.22 -14.21 -14.25
CA ASP A 441 21.28 -15.29 -15.26
C ASP A 441 19.97 -15.40 -16.06
N TYR A 442 18.88 -14.78 -15.58
CA TYR A 442 17.53 -14.87 -16.13
C TYR A 442 16.95 -13.52 -16.61
N VAL A 443 17.73 -12.44 -16.59
CA VAL A 443 17.27 -11.08 -16.97
C VAL A 443 16.87 -10.99 -18.46
N GLY A 444 17.43 -11.84 -19.32
CA GLY A 444 17.13 -11.85 -20.75
C GLY A 444 15.73 -12.39 -21.12
N VAL A 445 15.01 -12.98 -20.16
CA VAL A 445 13.70 -13.63 -20.37
C VAL A 445 12.58 -13.00 -19.54
N GLU A 446 12.81 -11.86 -18.87
CA GLU A 446 11.85 -11.22 -17.96
C GLU A 446 10.48 -10.93 -18.55
N GLY A 447 10.44 -10.39 -19.78
CA GLY A 447 9.18 -10.17 -20.47
C GLY A 447 8.43 -11.48 -20.78
N LEU A 448 9.15 -12.57 -21.02
CA LEU A 448 8.56 -13.86 -21.39
C LEU A 448 8.03 -14.62 -20.16
N TRP A 449 8.76 -14.59 -19.04
CA TRP A 449 8.27 -15.24 -17.82
C TRP A 449 7.31 -14.38 -17.01
N GLY A 450 7.33 -13.06 -17.15
CA GLY A 450 6.38 -12.17 -16.46
C GLY A 450 4.94 -12.47 -16.85
N GLU A 451 4.65 -12.58 -18.14
CA GLU A 451 3.31 -12.91 -18.66
C GLU A 451 2.87 -14.32 -18.23
N GLU A 452 3.72 -15.33 -18.42
CA GLU A 452 3.38 -16.72 -18.06
C GLU A 452 3.12 -16.88 -16.55
N ILE A 453 3.94 -16.24 -15.70
CA ILE A 453 3.76 -16.31 -14.24
C ILE A 453 2.47 -15.61 -13.82
N LEU A 454 2.12 -14.50 -14.48
CA LEU A 454 0.85 -13.81 -14.24
C LEU A 454 -0.35 -14.67 -14.66
N ASP A 455 -0.26 -15.35 -15.79
CA ASP A 455 -1.30 -16.28 -16.26
C ASP A 455 -1.48 -17.45 -15.29
N ILE A 456 -0.38 -18.05 -14.82
CA ILE A 456 -0.42 -19.10 -13.80
C ILE A 456 -1.04 -18.55 -12.50
N ALA A 457 -0.66 -17.36 -12.05
CA ALA A 457 -1.22 -16.75 -10.85
C ALA A 457 -2.73 -16.48 -10.98
N ASN A 458 -3.20 -16.03 -12.14
CA ASN A 458 -4.63 -15.83 -12.44
C ASN A 458 -5.40 -17.16 -12.48
N ASP A 459 -4.80 -18.21 -13.02
CA ASP A 459 -5.36 -19.57 -12.97
C ASP A 459 -5.50 -20.07 -11.54
N TRP A 460 -4.47 -19.86 -10.70
CA TRP A 460 -4.53 -20.18 -9.29
C TRP A 460 -5.57 -19.34 -8.55
N SER A 461 -5.70 -18.04 -8.86
CA SER A 461 -6.74 -17.18 -8.29
C SER A 461 -8.14 -17.79 -8.48
N ARG A 462 -8.47 -18.19 -9.71
CA ARG A 462 -9.76 -18.85 -10.03
C ARG A 462 -9.93 -20.20 -9.32
N ARG A 463 -8.87 -21.01 -9.25
CA ARG A 463 -8.90 -22.32 -8.57
C ARG A 463 -9.13 -22.18 -7.05
N LEU A 464 -8.50 -21.19 -6.43
CA LEU A 464 -8.64 -20.94 -4.99
C LEU A 464 -10.03 -20.37 -4.68
N GLY A 465 -10.52 -19.40 -5.47
CA GLY A 465 -11.86 -18.84 -5.28
C GLY A 465 -12.97 -19.89 -5.41
N SER A 466 -12.91 -20.75 -6.43
CA SER A 466 -13.90 -21.83 -6.61
C SER A 466 -13.87 -22.90 -5.52
N ALA A 467 -12.73 -23.14 -4.87
CA ALA A 467 -12.64 -24.12 -3.78
C ALA A 467 -13.45 -23.69 -2.54
N ASP A 468 -13.50 -22.39 -2.24
CA ASP A 468 -14.31 -21.85 -1.14
C ASP A 468 -15.82 -21.98 -1.45
N GLU A 469 -16.23 -21.64 -2.67
CA GLU A 469 -17.64 -21.73 -3.12
C GLU A 469 -18.20 -23.17 -3.04
N ILE A 470 -17.39 -24.16 -3.44
CA ILE A 470 -17.77 -25.58 -3.40
C ILE A 470 -17.93 -26.06 -1.94
N ALA A 471 -17.04 -25.62 -1.04
CA ALA A 471 -17.13 -25.97 0.37
C ALA A 471 -18.40 -25.41 1.02
N GLU A 472 -18.82 -24.19 0.68
CA GLU A 472 -20.08 -23.61 1.18
C GLU A 472 -21.34 -24.39 0.75
N CYS A 473 -21.44 -24.76 -0.53
CA CYS A 473 -22.58 -25.53 -1.03
C CYS A 473 -22.74 -26.86 -0.27
N SER A 474 -21.61 -27.52 0.03
CA SER A 474 -21.62 -28.78 0.79
C SER A 474 -22.08 -28.63 2.25
N THR A 475 -21.83 -27.45 2.86
CA THR A 475 -22.26 -27.15 4.24
C THR A 475 -23.73 -26.75 4.34
N LEU A 476 -24.25 -26.01 3.35
CA LEU A 476 -25.68 -25.64 3.30
C LEU A 476 -26.59 -26.85 3.06
N ASP A 477 -26.10 -27.87 2.33
CA ASP A 477 -26.83 -29.12 2.13
C ASP A 477 -26.85 -30.01 3.39
N THR A 478 -25.84 -29.92 4.25
CA THR A 478 -25.78 -30.68 5.52
C THR A 478 -26.55 -30.02 6.66
N GLU A 479 -26.83 -28.71 6.61
CA GLU A 479 -27.70 -28.01 7.58
C GLU A 479 -29.20 -28.09 7.23
N ARG A 480 -29.55 -28.61 6.04
CA ARG A 480 -30.94 -28.81 5.59
C ARG A 480 -31.45 -30.24 5.76
N GLU A 481 -30.59 -31.18 6.18
CA GLU A 481 -30.94 -32.53 6.63
C GLU A 481 -31.04 -32.60 8.15
#